data_AF-A0A671DNX3-F1
#
_entry.id   AF-A0A671DNX3-F1
#
_cell.length_a   1.000
_cell.length_b   1.000
_cell.length_c   1.000
_cell.angle_alpha   90.00
_cell.angle_beta   90.00
_cell.angle_gamma   90.00
#
_symmetry.space_group_name_H-M   'P 1'
#
loop_
_entity.id
_entity.type
_entity.pdbx_description
1 polymer ?
#
loop_
_entity_poly.entity_id
_entity_poly.type
_entity_poly.pdbx_seq_one_letter_code
_entity_poly.pdbx_strand_id
1 'polypeptide(L)'
;MSILKIHATEIFDSRGNPTVEVDLCTSKGLFRAAVPSGASTGIYEALELRDNDKTRYLGKGVSKTEDTFITDLVVGLCTGQIKTGAPCRSERLAKYNQILRIEEELGSKARFAGRNFRNPLAK
;
A
#
# COMPACT_ATOMS: atom_id res chain seq x y z
N MET A 1 -14.13 -3.50 -11.97
CA MET A 1 -14.56 -3.22 -10.58
C MET A 1 -13.70 -2.05 -10.13
N SER A 2 -14.25 -0.84 -10.13
CA SER A 2 -13.48 0.39 -9.90
C SER A 2 -13.55 0.82 -8.43
N ILE A 3 -12.41 1.25 -7.91
CA ILE A 3 -12.31 1.91 -6.61
C ILE A 3 -12.74 3.37 -6.80
N LEU A 4 -13.68 3.84 -5.98
CA LEU A 4 -14.22 5.20 -6.06
C LEU A 4 -13.49 6.16 -5.12
N LYS A 5 -13.19 5.70 -3.90
CA LYS A 5 -12.55 6.51 -2.87
C LYS A 5 -11.84 5.62 -1.87
N ILE A 6 -10.66 6.05 -1.42
CA ILE A 6 -9.94 5.46 -0.29
C ILE A 6 -9.76 6.54 0.76
N HIS A 7 -10.10 6.23 2.01
CA HIS A 7 -9.82 7.09 3.15
C HIS A 7 -9.11 6.27 4.24
N ALA A 8 -8.05 6.83 4.82
CA ALA A 8 -7.28 6.19 5.87
C ALA A 8 -7.33 7.02 7.15
N THR A 9 -7.49 6.36 8.28
CA THR A 9 -7.55 6.98 9.61
C THR A 9 -6.57 6.27 10.55
N GLU A 10 -5.84 7.05 11.35
CA GLU A 10 -5.01 6.52 12.43
C GLU A 10 -5.93 6.15 13.62
N ILE A 11 -5.87 4.89 14.04
CA ILE A 11 -6.58 4.31 15.17
C ILE A 11 -5.60 3.62 16.13
N PHE A 12 -6.05 3.20 17.31
CA PHE A 12 -5.22 2.48 18.28
C PHE A 12 -5.63 1.02 18.39
N ASP A 13 -4.64 0.13 18.42
CA ASP A 13 -4.85 -1.25 18.83
C ASP A 13 -5.04 -1.38 20.36
N SER A 14 -5.38 -2.58 20.83
CA SER A 14 -5.59 -2.83 22.27
C SER A 14 -4.33 -2.69 23.13
N ARG A 15 -3.14 -2.57 22.51
CA ARG A 15 -1.85 -2.35 23.16
C ARG A 15 -1.41 -0.89 23.07
N GLY A 16 -2.27 0.01 22.58
CA GLY A 16 -1.98 1.43 22.41
C GLY A 16 -1.02 1.74 21.26
N ASN A 17 -0.81 0.82 20.31
CA ASN A 17 0.02 1.08 19.15
C ASN A 17 -0.81 1.75 18.04
N PRO A 18 -0.24 2.75 17.35
CA PRO A 18 -0.88 3.38 16.21
C PRO A 18 -1.02 2.36 15.06
N THR A 19 -2.25 2.21 14.59
CA THR A 19 -2.66 1.33 13.50
C THR A 19 -3.45 2.15 12.49
N VAL A 20 -3.45 1.75 11.22
CA VAL A 20 -4.24 2.43 10.20
C VAL A 20 -5.44 1.57 9.82
N GLU A 21 -6.61 2.17 9.92
CA GLU A 21 -7.86 1.68 9.38
C GLU A 21 -8.11 2.33 8.01
N VAL A 22 -8.60 1.55 7.07
CA VAL A 22 -8.83 1.98 5.69
C VAL A 22 -10.27 1.70 5.29
N ASP A 23 -10.93 2.74 4.81
CA ASP A 23 -12.21 2.68 4.11
C ASP A 23 -11.98 2.66 2.61
N LEU A 24 -12.50 1.61 1.97
CA LEU A 24 -12.53 1.43 0.52
C LEU A 24 -13.97 1.54 0.02
N CYS A 25 -14.27 2.62 -0.69
CA CYS A 25 -15.54 2.80 -1.37
C CYS A 25 -15.45 2.25 -2.79
N THR A 26 -16.39 1.39 -3.15
CA THR A 26 -16.60 0.91 -4.52
C THR A 26 -18.06 1.11 -4.91
N SER A 27 -18.41 0.88 -6.18
CA SER A 27 -19.82 0.87 -6.61
C SER A 27 -20.68 -0.19 -5.92
N LYS A 28 -20.07 -1.16 -5.21
CA LYS A 28 -20.76 -2.21 -4.45
C LYS A 28 -20.96 -1.86 -2.98
N GLY A 29 -20.34 -0.78 -2.48
CA GLY A 29 -20.43 -0.37 -1.08
C GLY A 29 -19.08 0.05 -0.48
N LEU A 30 -19.13 0.34 0.83
CA LEU A 30 -17.99 0.70 1.66
C LEU A 30 -17.46 -0.54 2.39
N PHE A 31 -16.16 -0.79 2.27
CA PHE A 31 -15.46 -1.90 2.91
C PHE A 31 -14.39 -1.33 3.81
N ARG A 32 -14.33 -1.81 5.05
CA ARG A 32 -13.39 -1.32 6.06
C ARG A 32 -12.43 -2.43 6.48
N ALA A 33 -11.14 -2.11 6.54
CA ALA A 33 -10.11 -3.02 7.01
C ALA A 33 -9.13 -2.31 7.93
N ALA A 34 -8.80 -2.95 9.04
CA ALA A 34 -7.71 -2.54 9.93
C ALA A 34 -6.79 -3.75 10.15
N VAL A 35 -5.48 -3.52 10.19
CA VAL A 35 -4.48 -4.57 10.43
C VAL A 35 -3.50 -4.05 11.48
N PRO A 36 -3.29 -4.79 12.59
CA PRO A 36 -2.48 -4.31 13.70
C PRO A 36 -1.04 -4.00 13.26
N SER A 37 -0.40 -3.05 13.95
CA SER A 37 1.01 -2.72 13.75
C SER A 37 1.92 -3.88 14.21
N GLY A 38 2.05 -4.91 13.39
CA GLY A 38 3.03 -5.99 13.55
C GLY A 38 4.31 -5.66 12.80
N ALA A 39 5.47 -5.97 13.39
CA ALA A 39 6.75 -5.77 12.73
C ALA A 39 6.87 -6.68 11.50
N SER A 40 7.18 -6.10 10.33
CA SER A 40 7.59 -6.88 9.15
C SER A 40 8.89 -7.62 9.46
N THR A 41 8.90 -8.96 9.36
CA THR A 41 10.07 -9.79 9.60
C THR A 41 10.66 -10.39 8.32
N GLY A 42 10.06 -10.13 7.15
CA GLY A 42 10.54 -10.66 5.88
C GLY A 42 11.66 -9.82 5.26
N ILE A 43 12.71 -10.49 4.77
CA ILE A 43 13.89 -9.86 4.11
C ILE A 43 13.56 -9.09 2.82
N TYR A 44 12.41 -9.34 2.21
CA TYR A 44 11.90 -8.65 1.02
C TYR A 44 10.64 -7.84 1.31
N GLU A 45 10.34 -7.56 2.59
CA GLU A 45 9.21 -6.72 2.97
C GLU A 45 9.65 -5.27 3.06
N ALA A 46 8.75 -4.35 2.72
CA ALA A 46 8.98 -2.94 2.94
C ALA A 46 9.21 -2.73 4.45
N LEU A 47 10.43 -2.32 4.81
CA LEU A 47 10.79 -2.04 6.19
C LEU A 47 10.04 -0.80 6.66
N GLU A 48 9.45 -0.89 7.84
CA GLU A 48 8.77 0.24 8.47
C GLU A 48 9.82 1.31 8.84
N LEU A 49 9.82 2.44 8.14
CA LEU A 49 10.62 3.61 8.51
C LEU A 49 9.90 4.32 9.67
N ARG A 50 10.31 3.98 10.89
CA ARG A 50 9.80 4.61 12.12
C ARG A 50 10.35 6.03 12.21
N ASP A 51 9.54 6.94 12.73
CA ASP A 51 9.95 8.33 12.95
C ASP A 51 11.06 8.45 14.00
N ASN A 52 11.30 7.38 14.76
CA ASN A 52 12.22 7.30 15.90
C ASN A 52 11.96 8.36 16.98
N ASP A 53 10.83 9.05 16.90
CA ASP A 53 10.35 9.94 17.93
C ASP A 53 9.80 9.12 19.10
N LYS A 54 10.65 8.92 20.11
CA LYS A 54 10.30 8.18 21.32
C LYS A 54 9.17 8.85 22.12
N THR A 55 8.93 10.14 21.92
CA THR A 55 7.86 10.88 22.60
C THR A 55 6.48 10.56 22.00
N ARG A 56 6.44 10.14 20.74
CA ARG A 56 5.22 9.75 20.03
C ARG A 56 5.11 8.22 19.93
N TYR A 57 4.13 7.65 20.63
CA TYR A 57 3.85 6.21 20.63
C TYR A 57 5.07 5.33 20.89
N LEU A 58 5.95 5.73 21.82
CA LEU A 58 7.16 4.98 22.18
C LEU A 58 8.10 4.70 20.98
N GLY A 59 8.16 5.61 20.00
CA GLY A 59 8.97 5.43 18.79
C GLY A 59 8.34 4.53 17.73
N LYS A 60 7.05 4.19 17.89
CA LYS A 60 6.29 3.40 16.91
C LYS A 60 5.48 4.25 15.93
N GLY A 61 5.54 5.58 16.06
CA GLY A 61 4.98 6.50 15.08
C GLY A 61 5.66 6.37 13.71
N VAL A 62 4.84 6.44 12.65
CA VAL A 62 5.29 6.45 11.26
C VAL A 62 4.55 7.61 10.56
N SER A 63 5.26 8.70 10.36
CA SER A 63 4.84 9.90 9.62
C SER A 63 5.82 10.23 8.49
N LYS A 64 7.01 9.60 8.48
CA LYS A 64 8.05 9.80 7.47
C LYS A 64 8.30 8.55 6.61
N THR A 65 7.39 8.27 5.69
CA THR A 65 7.71 8.08 4.25
C THR A 65 6.57 7.39 3.51
N GLU A 66 6.00 8.12 2.56
CA GLU A 66 5.05 7.64 1.57
C GLU A 66 5.74 7.32 0.24
N ASP A 67 7.07 7.12 0.22
CA ASP A 67 7.83 6.98 -1.02
C ASP A 67 7.25 5.87 -1.90
N THR A 68 6.86 6.24 -3.12
CA THR A 68 6.20 5.37 -4.07
C THR A 68 7.16 4.84 -5.13
N PHE A 69 8.45 5.20 -5.12
CA PHE A 69 9.45 4.92 -6.16
C PHE A 69 9.42 3.47 -6.67
N ILE A 70 9.29 2.49 -5.76
CA ILE A 70 9.26 1.07 -6.15
C ILE A 70 8.06 0.71 -7.04
N THR A 71 6.97 1.49 -6.95
CA THR A 71 5.77 1.35 -7.77
C THR A 71 6.07 1.74 -9.21
N ASP A 72 6.62 2.95 -9.39
CA ASP A 72 7.01 3.48 -10.70
C ASP A 72 8.08 2.57 -11.35
N LEU A 73 9.03 2.06 -10.56
CA LEU A 73 10.05 1.10 -10.99
C LEU A 73 9.44 -0.22 -11.50
N VAL A 74 8.51 -0.82 -10.76
CA VAL A 74 7.86 -2.10 -11.13
C VAL A 74 7.08 -1.98 -12.43
N VAL A 75 6.38 -0.85 -12.62
CA VAL A 75 5.64 -0.57 -13.86
C VAL A 75 6.61 -0.34 -15.02
N GLY A 76 7.64 0.48 -14.84
CA GLY A 76 8.63 0.76 -15.88
C GLY A 76 9.44 -0.46 -16.32
N LEU A 77 9.71 -1.38 -15.40
CA LEU A 77 10.39 -2.66 -15.70
C LEU A 77 9.45 -3.75 -16.22
N CYS A 78 8.14 -3.49 -16.30
CA CYS A 78 7.14 -4.47 -16.73
C CYS A 78 7.26 -5.82 -16.00
N THR A 79 7.52 -5.81 -14.69
CA THR A 79 7.78 -7.04 -13.92
C THR A 79 6.54 -7.91 -13.70
N GLY A 80 5.35 -7.30 -13.77
CA GLY A 80 4.06 -8.00 -13.62
C GLY A 80 3.63 -8.33 -12.19
N GLN A 81 4.49 -8.11 -11.19
CA GLN A 81 4.18 -8.37 -9.78
C GLN A 81 4.94 -7.42 -8.83
N ILE A 82 4.31 -7.07 -7.70
CA ILE A 82 4.91 -6.27 -6.63
C ILE A 82 4.44 -6.79 -5.27
N LYS A 83 5.36 -6.91 -4.31
CA LYS A 83 5.05 -7.19 -2.91
C LYS A 83 5.30 -5.92 -2.09
N THR A 84 4.23 -5.26 -1.66
CA THR A 84 4.32 -3.99 -0.91
C THR A 84 3.65 -4.05 0.48
N GLY A 85 3.46 -5.25 1.02
CA GLY A 85 2.81 -5.49 2.31
C GLY A 85 1.29 -5.62 2.20
N ALA A 86 0.58 -5.59 3.34
CA ALA A 86 -0.88 -5.62 3.36
C ALA A 86 -1.47 -4.22 3.03
N PRO A 87 -2.74 -4.11 2.59
CA PRO A 87 -3.43 -2.85 2.31
C PRO A 87 -3.81 -2.11 3.60
N CYS A 88 -2.81 -1.84 4.43
CA CYS A 88 -2.89 -1.15 5.70
C CYS A 88 -1.66 -0.28 5.86
N ARG A 89 -1.80 0.80 6.62
CA ARG A 89 -0.77 1.81 6.88
C ARG A 89 -0.39 2.67 5.66
N SER A 90 -0.24 3.96 5.91
CA SER A 90 -0.18 5.00 4.88
C SER A 90 0.99 4.79 3.91
N GLU A 91 2.13 4.29 4.38
CA GLU A 91 3.31 4.03 3.55
C GLU A 91 3.13 2.90 2.54
N ARG A 92 2.25 1.93 2.83
CA ARG A 92 1.93 0.82 1.93
C ARG A 92 0.80 1.23 0.99
N LEU A 93 -0.23 1.89 1.53
CA LEU A 93 -1.31 2.46 0.73
C LEU A 93 -0.81 3.47 -0.29
N ALA A 94 0.19 4.29 0.04
CA ALA A 94 0.78 5.22 -0.91
C ALA A 94 1.24 4.54 -2.20
N LYS A 95 1.82 3.33 -2.09
CA LYS A 95 2.27 2.53 -3.24
C LYS A 95 1.09 1.96 -4.03
N TYR A 96 0.07 1.42 -3.35
CA TYR A 96 -1.16 0.99 -4.02
C TYR A 96 -1.88 2.15 -4.74
N ASN A 97 -1.99 3.30 -4.08
CA ASN A 97 -2.58 4.51 -4.65
C ASN A 97 -1.78 5.00 -5.86
N GLN A 98 -0.45 4.87 -5.81
CA GLN A 98 0.39 5.18 -6.97
C GLN A 98 0.14 4.22 -8.15
N ILE A 99 -0.09 2.93 -7.90
CA ILE A 99 -0.48 1.98 -8.97
C ILE A 99 -1.77 2.46 -9.64
N LEU A 100 -2.77 2.86 -8.85
CA LEU A 100 -4.05 3.35 -9.37
C LEU A 100 -3.89 4.64 -10.17
N ARG A 101 -3.05 5.58 -9.71
CA ARG A 101 -2.74 6.82 -10.44
C ARG A 101 -2.04 6.53 -11.78
N ILE A 102 -1.06 5.63 -11.79
CA ILE A 102 -0.36 5.24 -13.02
C ILE A 102 -1.31 4.51 -13.98
N GLU A 103 -2.18 3.64 -13.47
CA GLU A 103 -3.21 2.97 -14.29
C GLU A 103 -4.16 3.99 -14.93
N GLU A 104 -4.62 4.98 -14.16
CA GLU A 104 -5.47 6.07 -14.64
C GLU A 104 -4.76 6.92 -15.72
N GLU A 105 -3.49 7.30 -15.48
CA GLU A 105 -2.68 8.08 -16.43
C GLU A 105 -2.43 7.34 -17.74
N LEU A 106 -2.11 6.04 -17.68
CA LEU A 106 -1.85 5.22 -18.86
C LEU A 106 -3.13 4.83 -19.61
N GLY A 107 -4.28 4.79 -18.94
CA GLY A 107 -5.57 4.46 -19.52
C GLY A 107 -5.54 3.15 -20.32
N SER A 108 -5.87 3.21 -21.62
CA SER A 108 -5.90 2.04 -22.50
C SER A 108 -4.53 1.40 -22.77
N LYS A 109 -3.42 2.07 -22.40
CA LYS A 109 -2.06 1.54 -22.52
C LYS A 109 -1.66 0.67 -21.32
N ALA A 110 -2.34 0.81 -20.18
CA ALA A 110 -2.08 -0.04 -19.01
C ALA A 110 -2.55 -1.47 -19.27
N ARG A 111 -1.77 -2.46 -18.82
CA ARG A 111 -2.15 -3.88 -18.85
C ARG A 111 -1.97 -4.50 -17.48
N PHE A 112 -3.04 -5.08 -16.96
CA PHE A 112 -3.00 -5.89 -15.75
C PHE A 112 -2.43 -7.28 -16.07
N ALA A 113 -1.32 -7.66 -15.43
CA ALA A 113 -0.62 -8.91 -15.71
C ALA A 113 -1.42 -10.17 -15.34
N GLY A 114 -2.29 -10.11 -14.33
CA GLY A 114 -3.19 -11.20 -13.95
C GLY A 114 -2.47 -12.54 -13.72
N ARG A 115 -2.97 -13.62 -14.35
CA ARG A 115 -2.36 -14.96 -14.26
C ARG A 115 -0.97 -15.04 -14.91
N ASN A 116 -0.65 -14.10 -15.79
CA ASN A 116 0.62 -14.04 -16.52
C ASN A 116 1.68 -13.21 -15.79
N PHE A 117 1.52 -12.94 -14.48
CA PHE A 117 2.44 -12.12 -13.69
C PHE A 117 3.92 -12.58 -13.74
N ARG A 118 4.19 -13.86 -14.05
CA ARG A 118 5.55 -14.39 -14.20
C ARG A 118 6.19 -14.08 -15.56
N ASN A 119 5.38 -13.80 -16.59
CA ASN A 119 5.84 -13.43 -17.92
C ASN A 119 4.83 -12.47 -18.59
N PRO A 120 4.74 -11.22 -18.13
CA PRO A 120 3.70 -10.27 -18.53
C PRO A 120 3.84 -9.77 -19.99
N LEU A 121 4.99 -10.00 -20.63
CA LEU A 121 5.26 -9.63 -22.02
C LEU A 121 5.01 -10.78 -23.01
N ALA A 122 4.69 -11.98 -22.52
CA ALA A 122 4.30 -13.09 -23.38
C ALA A 122 3.02 -12.73 -24.16
N LYS A 123 3.05 -12.99 -25.48
CA LYS A 123 1.90 -12.81 -26.37
C LYS A 123 0.86 -13.89 -26.17
#